data_AF-A0A838X037-F1
#
_entry.id   AF-A0A838X037-F1
#
_cell.length_a   1.000
_cell.length_b   1.000
_cell.length_c   1.000
_cell.angle_alpha   90.00
_cell.angle_beta   90.00
_cell.angle_gamma   90.00
#
_symmetry.space_group_name_H-M   'P 1'
#
loop_
_entity.id
_entity.type
_entity.pdbx_description
1 polymer ?
#
loop_
_entity_poly.entity_id
_entity_poly.type
_entity_poly.pdbx_seq_one_letter_code
_entity_poly.pdbx_strand_id
1 'polypeptide(L)'
;IFDDVVDIFSAGEHIASHRKKPGNMQYSTDKEHVPAKHQDLATKWDQGRIESWAQSIGAATYELIRQMFHAHQVEAQAYNSALGVLSLSKKYSRSLLEQACQDVLDSHMVPSVRKVHDTIKDLATRTTATATGGAQSPTSSAASTRPVTRPAPPAQASHVRGKAAFEFSEL
;
A
#
# COMPACT_ATOMS: atom_id res chain seq x y z
N ILE A 1 -7.46 -25.98 17.57
CA ILE A 1 -8.67 -25.74 16.75
C ILE A 1 -8.91 -24.25 16.85
N PHE A 2 -8.54 -23.47 15.84
CA PHE A 2 -8.73 -22.02 15.88
C PHE A 2 -10.04 -21.74 15.16
N ASP A 3 -11.00 -21.12 15.84
CA ASP A 3 -12.24 -20.68 15.19
C ASP A 3 -11.91 -19.67 14.08
N ASP A 4 -12.47 -19.92 12.90
CA ASP A 4 -12.37 -19.10 11.68
C ASP A 4 -13.35 -17.92 11.68
N VAL A 5 -14.08 -17.72 12.79
CA VAL A 5 -15.15 -16.72 12.92
C VAL A 5 -14.92 -15.91 14.21
N VAL A 6 -15.22 -14.62 14.15
CA VAL A 6 -15.28 -13.70 15.29
C VAL A 6 -16.73 -13.32 15.51
N ASP A 7 -17.25 -13.66 16.68
CA ASP A 7 -18.57 -13.25 17.13
C ASP A 7 -18.49 -11.97 17.96
N ILE A 8 -19.41 -11.04 17.68
CA ILE A 8 -19.53 -9.76 18.35
C ILE A 8 -20.80 -9.80 19.21
N PHE A 9 -20.64 -9.53 20.51
CA PHE A 9 -21.74 -9.48 21.47
C PHE A 9 -21.84 -8.08 22.07
N SER A 10 -23.06 -7.62 22.38
CA SER A 10 -23.29 -6.46 23.25
C SER A 10 -24.39 -6.78 24.25
N ALA A 11 -24.22 -6.36 25.50
CA ALA A 11 -25.14 -6.64 26.60
C ALA A 11 -25.54 -8.14 26.77
N GLY A 12 -24.67 -9.07 26.35
CA GLY A 12 -24.94 -10.51 26.40
C GLY A 12 -25.72 -11.07 25.20
N GLU A 13 -26.12 -10.23 24.26
CA GLU A 13 -26.77 -10.63 23.01
C GLU A 13 -25.76 -10.73 21.86
N HIS A 14 -25.91 -11.75 21.01
CA HIS A 14 -25.10 -11.93 19.80
C HIS A 14 -25.58 -10.99 18.69
N ILE A 15 -24.71 -10.10 18.23
CA ILE A 15 -25.06 -9.04 17.26
C ILE A 15 -24.59 -9.39 15.86
N ALA A 16 -23.39 -9.99 15.73
CA ALA A 16 -22.81 -10.28 14.42
C ALA A 16 -21.75 -11.38 14.49
N SER A 17 -21.58 -12.09 13.38
CA SER A 17 -20.50 -13.05 13.15
C SER A 17 -19.71 -12.67 11.91
N HIS A 18 -18.40 -12.51 12.04
CA HIS A 18 -17.51 -12.19 10.93
C HIS A 18 -16.52 -13.30 10.69
N ARG A 19 -16.37 -13.74 9.45
CA ARG A 19 -15.32 -14.69 9.10
C ARG A 19 -13.95 -14.03 9.18
N LYS A 20 -13.03 -14.62 9.93
CA LYS A 20 -11.62 -14.20 9.97
C LYS A 20 -11.02 -14.48 8.60
N LYS A 21 -10.51 -13.43 7.97
CA LYS A 21 -9.75 -13.58 6.73
C LYS A 21 -8.35 -14.13 7.07
N PRO A 22 -7.93 -15.28 6.54
CA PRO A 22 -6.58 -15.79 6.78
C PRO A 22 -5.56 -14.99 5.95
N GLY A 23 -4.73 -14.20 6.63
CA GLY A 23 -3.47 -13.67 6.09
C GLY A 23 -3.41 -12.20 5.68
N ASN A 24 -2.24 -11.62 5.98
CA ASN A 24 -1.64 -10.37 5.46
C ASN A 24 -2.15 -9.01 5.98
N MET A 25 -2.51 -8.87 7.28
CA MET A 25 -2.82 -7.55 7.86
C MET A 25 -3.78 -6.69 7.01
N GLN A 26 -4.67 -7.35 6.25
CA GLN A 26 -5.61 -6.70 5.35
C GLN A 26 -6.89 -6.35 6.11
N TYR A 27 -7.50 -5.25 5.73
CA TYR A 27 -8.83 -4.89 6.23
C TYR A 27 -9.89 -5.82 5.61
N SER A 28 -10.83 -6.25 6.43
CA SER A 28 -12.05 -6.92 6.01
C SER A 28 -13.21 -6.15 6.63
N THR A 29 -14.07 -5.58 5.80
CA THR A 29 -15.25 -4.84 6.25
C THR A 29 -16.42 -5.33 5.42
N ASP A 30 -17.40 -5.90 6.09
CA ASP A 30 -18.66 -6.28 5.46
C ASP A 30 -19.44 -5.01 5.12
N LYS A 31 -20.00 -4.98 3.91
CA LYS A 31 -20.72 -3.81 3.38
C LYS A 31 -21.87 -3.37 4.29
N GLU A 32 -22.52 -4.33 4.94
CA GLU A 32 -23.66 -4.10 5.85
C GLU A 32 -23.26 -3.36 7.13
N HIS A 33 -21.99 -3.44 7.54
CA HIS A 33 -21.49 -2.82 8.77
C HIS A 33 -20.86 -1.44 8.55
N VAL A 34 -20.82 -0.95 7.30
CA VAL A 34 -20.32 0.39 7.00
C VAL A 34 -21.25 1.42 7.64
N PRO A 35 -20.78 2.23 8.62
CA PRO A 35 -21.63 3.20 9.30
C PRO A 35 -22.25 4.19 8.29
N ALA A 36 -23.48 4.64 8.50
CA ALA A 36 -24.16 5.56 7.58
C ALA A 36 -23.34 6.83 7.28
N LYS A 37 -22.65 7.41 8.27
CA LYS A 37 -21.73 8.55 8.10
C LYS A 37 -20.53 8.25 7.21
N HIS A 38 -20.17 6.96 7.10
CA HIS A 38 -19.09 6.46 6.26
C HIS A 38 -19.56 6.03 4.87
N GLN A 39 -20.87 5.88 4.65
CA GLN A 39 -21.44 5.63 3.32
C GLN A 39 -21.24 6.85 2.40
N ASP A 40 -21.35 8.05 2.97
CA ASP A 40 -21.16 9.33 2.27
C ASP A 40 -19.72 9.88 2.30
N LEU A 41 -18.71 9.07 2.67
CA LEU A 41 -17.29 9.52 2.70
C LEU A 41 -16.77 10.03 1.34
N ALA A 42 -17.48 9.76 0.25
CA ALA A 42 -17.31 10.44 -1.04
C ALA A 42 -17.27 11.98 -0.92
N THR A 43 -17.85 12.54 0.14
CA THR A 43 -17.99 13.99 0.32
C THR A 43 -16.70 14.72 0.73
N LYS A 44 -15.69 14.04 1.32
CA LYS A 44 -14.41 14.69 1.67
C LYS A 44 -13.32 14.52 0.60
N TRP A 45 -13.32 13.39 -0.09
CA TRP A 45 -12.40 13.10 -1.20
C TRP A 45 -13.20 12.44 -2.31
N ASP A 46 -13.22 13.11 -3.45
CA ASP A 46 -13.92 12.68 -4.65
C ASP A 46 -12.93 11.97 -5.59
N GLN A 47 -13.26 10.75 -6.01
CA GLN A 47 -12.49 9.98 -6.99
C GLN A 47 -12.26 10.81 -8.27
N GLY A 48 -13.27 11.51 -8.78
CA GLY A 48 -13.17 12.34 -9.97
C GLY A 48 -12.14 13.46 -9.83
N ARG A 49 -12.01 14.03 -8.62
CA ARG A 49 -10.98 15.04 -8.33
C ARG A 49 -9.57 14.45 -8.33
N ILE A 50 -9.40 13.26 -7.76
CA ILE A 50 -8.11 12.55 -7.73
C ILE A 50 -7.71 12.14 -9.16
N GLU A 51 -8.66 11.65 -9.94
CA GLU A 51 -8.50 11.32 -11.36
C GLU A 51 -8.11 12.54 -12.20
N SER A 52 -8.79 13.68 -12.02
CA SER A 52 -8.44 14.93 -12.71
C SER A 52 -7.02 15.41 -12.36
N TRP A 53 -6.61 15.29 -11.09
CA TRP A 53 -5.24 15.60 -10.71
C TRP A 53 -4.25 14.63 -11.36
N ALA A 54 -4.54 13.33 -11.40
CA ALA A 54 -3.71 12.35 -12.09
C ALA A 54 -3.53 12.68 -13.58
N GLN A 55 -4.62 13.04 -14.28
CA GLN A 55 -4.58 13.46 -15.69
C GLN A 55 -3.69 14.69 -15.92
N SER A 56 -3.63 15.61 -14.96
CA SER A 56 -2.75 16.79 -15.04
C SER A 56 -1.25 16.47 -14.94
N ILE A 57 -0.90 15.26 -14.50
CA ILE A 57 0.47 14.75 -14.44
C ILE A 57 0.77 13.97 -15.73
N GLY A 58 -0.10 13.04 -16.09
CA GLY A 58 0.01 12.26 -17.33
C GLY A 58 -0.98 11.09 -17.43
N ALA A 59 -0.93 10.39 -18.56
CA ALA A 59 -1.86 9.31 -18.89
C ALA A 59 -1.57 8.02 -18.10
N ALA A 60 -0.29 7.67 -17.94
CA ALA A 60 0.13 6.49 -17.19
C ALA A 60 -0.23 6.64 -15.70
N THR A 61 -0.04 7.84 -15.14
CA THR A 61 -0.44 8.13 -13.76
C THR A 61 -1.95 7.99 -13.56
N TYR A 62 -2.76 8.43 -14.53
CA TYR A 62 -4.22 8.26 -14.50
C TYR A 62 -4.63 6.78 -14.53
N GLU A 63 -4.08 6.00 -15.46
CA GLU A 63 -4.39 4.57 -15.57
C GLU A 63 -4.01 3.80 -14.31
N LEU A 64 -2.84 4.09 -13.73
CA LEU A 64 -2.40 3.46 -12.49
C LEU A 64 -3.36 3.74 -11.34
N ILE A 65 -3.77 5.01 -11.16
CA ILE A 65 -4.70 5.39 -10.10
C ILE A 65 -6.07 4.74 -10.32
N ARG A 66 -6.54 4.67 -11.56
CA ARG A 66 -7.79 3.97 -11.90
C ARG A 66 -7.70 2.48 -11.57
N GLN A 67 -6.58 1.81 -11.86
CA GLN A 67 -6.36 0.42 -11.46
C GLN A 67 -6.35 0.25 -9.94
N MET A 68 -5.77 1.21 -9.19
CA MET A 68 -5.81 1.19 -7.73
C MET A 68 -7.24 1.26 -7.21
N PHE A 69 -8.10 2.14 -7.74
CA PHE A 69 -9.51 2.19 -7.36
C PHE A 69 -10.24 0.88 -7.70
N HIS A 70 -10.03 0.31 -8.89
CA HIS A 70 -10.64 -0.97 -9.28
C HIS A 70 -10.18 -2.17 -8.44
N ALA A 71 -8.99 -2.14 -7.86
CA ALA A 71 -8.49 -3.19 -6.99
C ALA A 71 -9.21 -3.24 -5.63
N HIS A 72 -9.88 -2.16 -5.23
CA HIS A 72 -10.56 -2.05 -3.95
C HIS A 72 -12.09 -2.07 -4.12
N GLN A 73 -12.76 -2.94 -3.36
CA GLN A 73 -14.23 -2.98 -3.36
C GLN A 73 -14.86 -1.74 -2.71
N VAL A 74 -14.12 -1.08 -1.81
CA VAL A 74 -14.53 0.15 -1.12
C VAL A 74 -13.58 1.25 -1.54
N GLU A 75 -14.09 2.24 -2.28
CA GLU A 75 -13.31 3.36 -2.84
C GLU A 75 -12.49 4.10 -1.76
N ALA A 76 -13.07 4.26 -0.56
CA ALA A 76 -12.40 4.91 0.57
C ALA A 76 -11.05 4.29 0.95
N GLN A 77 -10.83 3.01 0.65
CA GLN A 77 -9.57 2.31 0.91
C GLN A 77 -8.47 2.70 -0.07
N ALA A 78 -8.83 3.12 -1.29
CA ALA A 78 -7.88 3.51 -2.32
C ALA A 78 -7.38 4.96 -2.15
N TYR A 79 -8.15 5.84 -1.50
CA TYR A 79 -7.85 7.28 -1.42
C TYR A 79 -6.48 7.59 -0.86
N ASN A 80 -6.10 7.03 0.30
CA ASN A 80 -4.79 7.30 0.89
C ASN A 80 -3.65 6.83 0.00
N SER A 81 -3.82 5.70 -0.67
CA SER A 81 -2.82 5.14 -1.57
C SER A 81 -2.68 6.01 -2.83
N ALA A 82 -3.79 6.39 -3.47
CA ALA A 82 -3.78 7.26 -4.64
C ALA A 82 -3.19 8.65 -4.34
N LEU A 83 -3.61 9.27 -3.23
CA LEU A 83 -3.03 10.54 -2.76
C LEU A 83 -1.54 10.40 -2.42
N GLY A 84 -1.14 9.24 -1.89
CA GLY A 84 0.26 8.90 -1.64
C GLY A 84 1.10 8.98 -2.92
N VAL A 85 0.63 8.37 -4.02
CA VAL A 85 1.28 8.44 -5.34
C VAL A 85 1.35 9.88 -5.84
N LEU A 86 0.22 10.61 -5.81
CA LEU A 86 0.19 12.01 -6.26
C LEU A 86 1.11 12.91 -5.43
N SER A 87 1.29 12.63 -4.14
CA SER A 87 2.20 13.39 -3.29
C SER A 87 3.67 13.27 -3.71
N LEU A 88 4.05 12.18 -4.41
CA LEU A 88 5.40 11.99 -4.94
C LEU A 88 5.74 13.04 -6.00
N SER A 89 4.74 13.58 -6.70
CA SER A 89 4.93 14.66 -7.69
C SER A 89 5.43 15.97 -7.07
N LYS A 90 5.35 16.12 -5.74
CA LYS A 90 5.89 17.27 -5.02
C LYS A 90 7.37 17.10 -4.70
N LYS A 91 7.84 15.86 -4.55
CA LYS A 91 9.23 15.52 -4.22
C LYS A 91 10.06 15.26 -5.47
N TYR A 92 9.45 14.71 -6.50
CA TYR A 92 10.07 14.33 -7.77
C TYR A 92 9.43 15.10 -8.93
N SER A 93 10.10 15.16 -10.08
CA SER A 93 9.51 15.81 -11.25
C SER A 93 8.29 15.02 -11.76
N ARG A 94 7.31 15.74 -12.32
CA ARG A 94 6.12 15.12 -12.92
C ARG A 94 6.48 14.13 -14.03
N SER A 95 7.49 14.44 -14.83
CA SER A 95 7.98 13.56 -15.90
C SER A 95 8.54 12.25 -15.37
N LEU A 96 9.29 12.29 -14.27
CA LEU A 96 9.90 11.09 -13.68
C LEU A 96 8.83 10.23 -12.98
N LEU A 97 7.86 10.86 -12.32
CA LEU A 97 6.70 10.16 -11.78
C LEU A 97 5.90 9.44 -12.87
N GLU A 98 5.64 10.10 -14.00
CA GLU A 98 4.91 9.50 -15.12
C GLU A 98 5.65 8.29 -15.69
N GLN A 99 6.96 8.40 -15.92
CA GLN A 99 7.79 7.29 -16.38
C GLN A 99 7.79 6.13 -15.37
N ALA A 100 7.83 6.43 -14.07
CA ALA A 100 7.77 5.39 -13.04
C ALA A 100 6.40 4.70 -12.99
N CYS A 101 5.31 5.43 -13.26
CA CYS A 101 3.97 4.84 -13.36
C CYS A 101 3.86 3.93 -14.58
N GLN A 102 4.43 4.34 -15.72
CA GLN A 102 4.53 3.52 -16.93
C GLN A 102 5.25 2.19 -16.66
N ASP A 103 6.45 2.24 -16.07
CA ASP A 103 7.25 1.04 -15.73
C ASP A 103 6.47 0.07 -14.81
N VAL A 104 5.66 0.61 -13.88
CA VAL A 104 4.83 -0.19 -12.97
C VAL A 104 3.66 -0.85 -13.69
N LEU A 105 3.00 -0.14 -14.61
CA LEU A 105 1.92 -0.68 -15.43
C LEU A 105 2.42 -1.82 -16.33
N ASP A 106 3.59 -1.62 -16.96
CA ASP A 106 4.22 -2.61 -17.85
C ASP A 106 4.63 -3.88 -17.08
N SER A 107 4.94 -3.75 -15.79
CA SER A 107 5.29 -4.89 -14.94
C SER A 107 4.08 -5.77 -14.56
N HIS A 108 2.84 -5.36 -14.87
CA HIS A 108 1.58 -6.06 -14.53
C HIS A 108 1.45 -6.46 -13.05
N MET A 109 2.12 -5.74 -12.15
CA MET A 109 2.09 -5.99 -10.71
C MET A 109 0.98 -5.21 -10.01
N VAL A 110 0.59 -5.64 -8.81
CA VAL A 110 -0.38 -4.89 -7.99
C VAL A 110 0.15 -3.49 -7.69
N PRO A 111 -0.60 -2.43 -8.05
CA PRO A 111 -0.12 -1.06 -7.90
C PRO A 111 -0.06 -0.66 -6.42
N SER A 112 1.11 -0.19 -5.98
CA SER A 112 1.35 0.23 -4.60
C SER A 112 2.26 1.46 -4.56
N VAL A 113 1.97 2.38 -3.64
CA VAL A 113 2.74 3.63 -3.43
C VAL A 113 4.22 3.36 -3.25
N ARG A 114 4.55 2.33 -2.47
CA ARG A 114 5.95 1.95 -2.22
C ARG A 114 6.66 1.54 -3.50
N LYS A 115 5.98 0.78 -4.36
CA LYS A 115 6.56 0.29 -5.60
C LYS A 115 6.86 1.44 -6.56
N VAL A 116 5.92 2.38 -6.71
CA VAL A 116 6.13 3.61 -7.52
C VAL A 116 7.29 4.44 -6.97
N HIS A 117 7.39 4.58 -5.65
CA HIS A 117 8.49 5.30 -5.05
C HIS A 117 9.85 4.60 -5.24
N ASP A 118 9.89 3.26 -5.18
CA ASP A 118 11.11 2.49 -5.41
C ASP A 118 11.54 2.56 -6.89
N THR A 119 10.61 2.48 -7.85
CA THR A 119 10.92 2.65 -9.28
C THR A 119 11.40 4.06 -9.61
N ILE A 120 10.83 5.09 -8.99
CA ILE A 120 11.32 6.48 -9.08
C ILE A 120 12.78 6.58 -8.65
N LYS A 121 13.16 5.92 -7.55
CA LYS A 121 14.55 5.93 -7.07
C LYS A 121 15.49 5.23 -8.05
N ASP A 122 15.08 4.09 -8.59
CA ASP A 122 15.85 3.32 -9.57
C ASP A 122 15.99 4.08 -10.91
N LEU A 123 14.99 4.89 -11.27
CA LEU A 123 15.09 5.80 -12.42
C LEU A 123 16.04 6.97 -12.13
N ALA A 124 15.97 7.57 -10.94
CA ALA A 124 16.84 8.67 -10.57
C ALA A 124 18.33 8.28 -10.55
N THR A 125 18.67 7.07 -10.09
CA THR A 125 20.05 6.55 -10.10
C THR A 125 20.53 6.22 -11.51
N ARG A 126 19.65 5.72 -12.40
CA ARG A 126 19.98 5.51 -13.82
C ARG A 126 20.27 6.82 -14.53
N THR A 127 19.49 7.87 -14.30
CA THR A 127 19.69 9.17 -14.94
C THR A 127 21.05 9.78 -14.57
N THR A 128 21.51 9.63 -13.32
CA THR A 128 22.84 10.13 -12.91
C THR A 128 23.98 9.28 -13.47
N ALA A 129 23.80 7.95 -13.57
CA ALA A 129 24.80 7.06 -14.16
C ALA A 129 24.96 7.26 -15.68
N THR A 130 23.88 7.55 -16.40
CA THR A 130 23.90 7.72 -17.87
C THR A 130 24.62 9.02 -18.29
N ALA A 131 24.74 10.01 -17.39
CA ALA A 131 25.50 11.25 -17.65
C ALA A 131 27.03 11.09 -17.47
N THR A 132 27.52 9.97 -16.93
CA THR A 132 28.97 9.74 -16.66
C THR A 132 29.59 8.66 -17.58
N GLY A 133 28.83 8.10 -18.52
CA GLY A 133 29.23 6.93 -19.30
C GLY A 133 29.93 7.22 -20.63
N GLY A 134 31.17 7.72 -20.58
CA GLY A 134 32.03 7.93 -21.75
C GLY A 134 33.52 7.79 -21.45
N ALA A 135 33.97 6.64 -20.90
CA ALA A 135 35.35 6.14 -20.97
C ALA A 135 35.42 4.69 -20.44
N GLN A 136 36.09 3.81 -21.18
CA GLN A 136 36.18 2.36 -20.93
C GLN A 136 37.25 1.94 -19.90
N SER A 137 37.12 0.69 -19.48
CA SER A 137 37.72 -0.11 -18.37
C SER A 137 39.26 -0.32 -18.40
N PRO A 138 39.90 -0.95 -17.38
CA PRO A 138 40.02 -2.43 -17.35
C PRO A 138 40.18 -3.16 -15.97
N THR A 139 39.79 -4.45 -15.99
CA THR A 139 40.32 -5.69 -15.34
C THR A 139 40.89 -5.78 -13.89
N SER A 140 40.53 -6.92 -13.26
CA SER A 140 41.21 -7.68 -12.16
C SER A 140 40.93 -7.18 -10.73
N SER A 141 40.69 -7.98 -9.68
CA SER A 141 40.97 -9.39 -9.36
C SER A 141 40.15 -9.82 -8.11
N ALA A 142 39.82 -11.12 -8.05
CA ALA A 142 39.72 -12.01 -6.89
C ALA A 142 39.01 -11.62 -5.57
N ALA A 143 37.96 -12.41 -5.27
CA ALA A 143 37.67 -13.12 -4.02
C ALA A 143 37.40 -12.35 -2.71
N SER A 144 36.16 -12.45 -2.19
CA SER A 144 35.91 -12.99 -0.84
C SER A 144 34.43 -13.27 -0.62
N THR A 145 34.03 -14.54 -0.66
CA THR A 145 32.70 -14.99 -0.25
C THR A 145 32.66 -15.06 1.27
N ARG A 146 32.05 -14.07 1.94
CA ARG A 146 31.64 -14.23 3.34
C ARG A 146 30.20 -14.73 3.40
N PRO A 147 29.91 -15.84 4.11
CA PRO A 147 28.54 -16.21 4.39
C PRO A 147 27.95 -15.19 5.38
N VAL A 148 26.83 -14.56 5.00
CA VAL A 148 25.99 -13.81 5.94
C VAL A 148 25.18 -14.83 6.73
N THR A 149 25.62 -15.09 7.96
CA THR A 149 24.80 -15.75 8.96
C THR A 149 23.73 -14.76 9.41
N ARG A 150 22.48 -14.98 8.99
CA ARG A 150 21.34 -14.22 9.49
C ARG A 150 21.00 -14.76 10.90
N PRO A 151 21.04 -13.95 11.97
CA PRO A 151 20.53 -14.41 13.26
C PRO A 151 19.02 -14.67 13.16
N ALA A 152 18.59 -15.75 13.80
CA ALA A 152 17.18 -16.13 13.89
C ALA A 152 16.35 -14.99 14.52
N PRO A 153 15.12 -14.73 14.02
CA PRO A 153 14.25 -13.74 14.62
C PRO A 153 13.86 -14.16 16.05
N PRO A 154 13.87 -13.26 17.05
CA PRO A 154 13.30 -13.56 18.35
C PRO A 154 11.80 -13.85 18.20
N ALA A 155 11.32 -14.86 18.92
CA ALA A 155 9.91 -15.25 18.94
C ALA A 155 9.04 -14.02 19.22
N GLN A 156 8.23 -13.63 18.22
CA GLN A 156 7.25 -12.56 18.39
C GLN A 156 6.21 -13.02 19.42
N ALA A 157 6.26 -12.43 20.61
CA ALA A 157 5.11 -12.42 21.49
C ALA A 157 3.99 -11.65 20.79
N SER A 158 2.96 -12.37 20.36
CA SER A 158 1.70 -11.82 19.89
C SER A 158 1.18 -10.82 20.93
N HIS A 159 1.13 -9.53 20.58
CA HIS A 159 0.58 -8.46 21.43
C HIS A 159 -0.96 -8.44 21.41
N VAL A 160 -1.59 -9.61 21.41
CA VAL A 160 -3.03 -9.70 21.65
C VAL A 160 -3.21 -9.70 23.15
N ARG A 161 -3.60 -8.56 23.72
CA ARG A 161 -3.96 -8.52 25.15
C ARG A 161 -5.16 -9.44 25.38
N GLY A 162 -5.05 -10.33 26.36
CA GLY A 162 -6.13 -11.25 26.73
C GLY A 162 -7.36 -10.52 27.26
N LYS A 163 -8.51 -11.22 27.31
CA LYS A 163 -9.84 -10.70 27.72
C LYS A 163 -9.83 -9.82 28.97
N ALA A 164 -8.92 -10.06 29.92
CA ALA A 164 -8.78 -9.30 31.16
C ALA A 164 -8.28 -7.85 30.98
N ALA A 165 -7.82 -7.45 29.79
CA ALA A 165 -7.30 -6.11 29.54
C ALA A 165 -8.35 -5.10 29.06
N PHE A 166 -9.60 -5.54 28.87
CA PHE A 166 -10.71 -4.68 28.47
C PHE A 166 -11.72 -4.66 29.62
N GLU A 167 -11.60 -3.65 30.48
CA GLU A 167 -12.58 -3.36 31.51
C GLU A 167 -13.44 -2.20 30.98
N PHE A 168 -14.71 -2.47 30.73
CA PHE A 168 -15.69 -1.46 30.35
C PHE A 168 -16.31 -0.91 31.62
N SER A 169 -15.98 0.34 31.98
CA SER A 169 -16.72 1.07 33.00
C SER A 169 -17.98 1.65 32.37
N GLU A 170 -19.14 1.20 32.83
CA GLU A 170 -20.44 1.77 32.47
C GLU A 170 -20.56 3.18 33.10
N LEU A 171 -21.00 4.15 32.29
CA LEU A 171 -21.46 5.48 32.69
C LEU A 171 -22.94 5.61 32.36
#